data_AF-A0A2K2CZ43-F1
#
_entry.id   AF-A0A2K2CZ43-F1
#
_cell.length_a   1.000
_cell.length_b   1.000
_cell.length_c   1.000
_cell.angle_alpha   90.00
_cell.angle_beta   90.00
_cell.angle_gamma   90.00
#
_symmetry.space_group_name_H-M   'P 1'
#
loop_
_entity.id
_entity.type
_entity.pdbx_description
1 polymer ?
#
loop_
_entity_poly.entity_id
_entity_poly.type
_entity_poly.pdbx_seq_one_letter_code
_entity_poly.pdbx_strand_id
1 'polypeptide(L)'
;MCKLFAWLLVQNKILTADNLAVWEKVLDHYNFNFLQQVKPSDYRDTCAWWIQASKTIDKERRQYFNGVVIYIMWNIWKERNRRIFQTMAAPAFVVASLARDAIDTHRLAFHCVTVP
;
A
#
# COMPACT_ATOMS: atom_id res chain seq x y z
N MET A 1 4.28 14.77 -0.09
CA MET A 1 4.14 13.30 -0.14
C MET A 1 4.55 12.72 -1.49
N CYS A 2 3.92 13.07 -2.62
CA CYS A 2 4.26 12.48 -3.94
C CYS A 2 5.73 12.61 -4.38
N LYS A 3 6.49 13.62 -3.92
CA LYS A 3 7.91 13.80 -4.30
C LYS A 3 8.87 12.78 -3.66
N LEU A 4 8.62 12.36 -2.41
CA LEU A 4 9.44 11.35 -1.74
C LEU A 4 9.21 9.97 -2.39
N PHE A 5 7.95 9.67 -2.71
CA PHE A 5 7.57 8.49 -3.46
C PHE A 5 8.01 8.58 -4.94
N ALA A 6 8.11 9.78 -5.53
CA ALA A 6 8.65 10.03 -6.87
C ALA A 6 10.15 9.68 -6.98
N TRP A 7 10.92 9.86 -5.91
CA TRP A 7 12.31 9.43 -5.88
C TRP A 7 12.43 7.90 -5.78
N LEU A 8 11.53 7.28 -5.01
CA LEU A 8 11.32 5.82 -4.99
C LEU A 8 10.88 5.25 -6.35
N LEU A 9 10.09 6.02 -7.12
CA LEU A 9 9.61 5.76 -8.48
C LEU A 9 10.71 5.75 -9.56
N VAL A 10 11.89 6.36 -9.34
CA VAL A 10 12.96 6.42 -10.36
C VAL A 10 13.73 5.10 -10.48
N GLN A 11 13.72 4.24 -9.46
CA GLN A 11 14.53 3.01 -9.44
C GLN A 11 13.81 1.80 -10.10
N ASN A 12 13.17 2.08 -11.22
CA ASN A 12 12.00 1.42 -11.78
C ASN A 12 12.26 0.11 -12.56
N LYS A 13 12.80 -0.97 -11.98
CA LYS A 13 13.08 -2.18 -12.80
C LYS A 13 12.75 -3.60 -12.32
N ILE A 14 12.24 -3.88 -11.11
CA ILE A 14 12.19 -5.31 -10.67
C ILE A 14 10.85 -5.83 -10.11
N LEU A 15 9.83 -5.02 -9.80
CA LEU A 15 8.73 -5.48 -8.91
C LEU A 15 7.30 -5.31 -9.44
N THR A 16 7.06 -5.23 -10.75
CA THR A 16 5.69 -5.01 -11.27
C THR A 16 4.71 -6.13 -10.89
N ALA A 17 5.09 -7.41 -11.03
CA ALA A 17 4.18 -8.53 -10.75
C ALA A 17 3.92 -8.74 -9.24
N ASP A 18 4.98 -8.75 -8.42
CA ASP A 18 4.86 -8.98 -6.98
C ASP A 18 4.14 -7.83 -6.28
N ASN A 19 4.37 -6.59 -6.70
CA ASN A 19 3.65 -5.43 -6.15
C ASN A 19 2.15 -5.52 -6.44
N LEU A 20 1.76 -5.86 -7.67
CA LEU A 20 0.36 -5.99 -8.05
C LEU A 20 -0.37 -7.03 -7.19
N ALA A 21 0.30 -8.14 -6.86
CA ALA A 21 -0.24 -9.16 -5.98
C ALA A 21 -0.36 -8.69 -4.51
N VAL A 22 0.57 -7.86 -4.02
CA VAL A 22 0.44 -7.24 -2.69
C VAL A 22 -0.79 -6.33 -2.63
N TRP A 23 -0.93 -5.43 -3.61
CA TRP A 23 -2.07 -4.49 -3.68
C TRP A 23 -3.40 -5.20 -3.70
N GLU A 24 -3.53 -6.23 -4.54
CA GLU A 24 -4.76 -7.00 -4.68
C GLU A 24 -5.16 -7.66 -3.37
N LYS A 25 -4.23 -8.36 -2.72
CA LYS A 25 -4.49 -9.07 -1.47
C LYS A 25 -4.89 -8.14 -0.34
N VAL A 26 -4.27 -6.96 -0.24
CA VAL A 26 -4.57 -6.01 0.82
C VAL A 26 -5.87 -5.27 0.56
N LEU A 27 -6.13 -4.81 -0.68
CA LEU A 27 -7.37 -4.09 -1.01
C LEU A 27 -8.61 -4.99 -0.94
N ASP A 28 -8.49 -6.26 -1.34
CA ASP A 28 -9.54 -7.25 -1.19
C ASP A 28 -9.91 -7.44 0.28
N HIS A 29 -8.91 -7.59 1.14
CA HIS A 29 -9.10 -7.75 2.59
C HIS A 29 -9.85 -6.59 3.26
N TYR A 30 -9.70 -5.36 2.74
CA TYR A 30 -10.33 -4.17 3.30
C TYR A 30 -11.59 -3.71 2.55
N ASN A 31 -12.18 -4.56 1.70
CA ASN A 31 -13.38 -4.28 0.91
C ASN A 31 -13.24 -3.06 -0.01
N PHE A 32 -12.06 -2.91 -0.63
CA PHE A 32 -11.74 -1.91 -1.66
C PHE A 32 -11.54 -2.55 -3.05
N ASN A 33 -11.94 -3.81 -3.21
CA ASN A 33 -11.87 -4.58 -4.45
C ASN A 33 -12.59 -3.90 -5.64
N PHE A 34 -13.61 -3.07 -5.40
CA PHE A 34 -14.27 -2.28 -6.46
C PHE A 34 -13.31 -1.32 -7.19
N LEU A 35 -12.16 -0.98 -6.59
CA LEU A 35 -11.13 -0.15 -7.20
C LEU A 35 -10.17 -0.94 -8.13
N GLN A 36 -10.34 -2.27 -8.24
CA GLN A 36 -9.53 -3.13 -9.11
C GLN A 36 -9.68 -2.78 -10.60
N GLN A 37 -10.77 -2.12 -11.03
CA GLN A 37 -10.96 -1.71 -12.43
C GLN A 37 -10.11 -0.50 -12.84
N VAL A 38 -9.60 0.27 -11.87
CA VAL A 38 -8.78 1.47 -12.12
C VAL A 38 -7.28 1.16 -11.86
N LYS A 39 -6.91 -0.12 -11.72
CA LYS A 39 -5.58 -0.55 -11.24
C LYS A 39 -4.44 0.10 -12.07
N PRO A 40 -3.41 0.67 -11.43
CA PRO A 40 -2.28 1.22 -12.15
C PRO A 40 -1.50 0.07 -12.82
N SER A 41 -1.32 0.15 -14.14
CA SER A 41 -0.56 -0.83 -14.94
C SER A 41 0.96 -0.68 -14.77
N ASP A 42 1.41 0.50 -14.29
CA ASP A 42 2.79 0.81 -13.95
C ASP A 42 2.83 1.82 -12.79
N TYR A 43 3.95 1.88 -12.08
CA TYR A 43 4.14 2.68 -10.86
C TYR A 43 3.94 4.18 -11.13
N ARG A 44 4.27 4.69 -12.33
CA ARG A 44 3.98 6.08 -12.76
C ARG A 44 2.50 6.44 -12.72
N ASP A 45 1.63 5.47 -12.99
CA ASP A 45 0.18 5.64 -13.00
C ASP A 45 -0.42 5.55 -11.59
N THR A 46 0.34 5.07 -10.60
CA THR A 46 -0.15 4.87 -9.22
C THR A 46 -0.54 6.17 -8.53
N CYS A 47 0.16 7.29 -8.80
CA CYS A 47 -0.23 8.60 -8.25
C CYS A 47 -1.53 9.12 -8.85
N ALA A 48 -1.69 8.99 -10.17
CA ALA A 48 -2.91 9.41 -10.87
C ALA A 48 -4.10 8.55 -10.43
N TRP A 49 -3.90 7.23 -10.37
CA TRP A 49 -4.84 6.28 -9.80
C TRP A 49 -5.23 6.63 -8.37
N TRP A 50 -4.27 6.86 -7.46
CA TRP A 50 -4.58 7.13 -6.06
C TRP A 50 -5.48 8.38 -5.93
N ILE A 51 -5.19 9.43 -6.69
CA ILE A 51 -6.03 10.64 -6.71
C ILE A 51 -7.45 10.32 -7.19
N GLN A 52 -7.59 9.51 -8.25
CA GLN A 52 -8.89 9.13 -8.81
C GLN A 52 -9.67 8.21 -7.87
N ALA A 53 -9.05 7.15 -7.36
CA ALA A 53 -9.62 6.20 -6.42
C ALA A 53 -10.00 6.86 -5.08
N SER A 54 -9.22 7.81 -4.59
CA SER A 54 -9.56 8.57 -3.38
C SER A 54 -10.85 9.39 -3.57
N LYS A 55 -11.08 9.93 -4.78
CA LYS A 55 -12.29 10.71 -5.10
C LYS A 55 -13.56 9.86 -5.14
N THR A 56 -13.47 8.58 -5.50
CA THR A 56 -14.64 7.67 -5.54
C THR A 56 -15.05 7.17 -4.16
N ILE A 57 -14.18 7.32 -3.16
CA ILE A 57 -14.48 6.96 -1.76
C ILE A 57 -15.12 8.14 -1.04
N ASP A 58 -16.15 7.82 -0.25
CA ASP A 58 -16.83 8.75 0.64
C ASP A 58 -15.87 9.42 1.63
N LYS A 59 -16.23 10.62 2.10
CA LYS A 59 -15.33 11.44 2.93
C LYS A 59 -14.90 10.73 4.22
N GLU A 60 -15.78 9.93 4.82
CA GLU A 60 -15.53 9.24 6.09
C GLU A 60 -14.51 8.11 5.94
N ARG A 61 -14.59 7.34 4.85
CA ARG A 61 -13.67 6.22 4.56
C ARG A 61 -12.41 6.66 3.80
N ARG A 62 -12.38 7.86 3.23
CA ARG A 62 -11.26 8.35 2.42
C ARG A 62 -9.94 8.43 3.20
N GLN A 63 -9.97 8.91 4.44
CA GLN A 63 -8.77 8.96 5.28
C GLN A 63 -8.23 7.55 5.56
N TYR A 64 -9.14 6.63 5.88
CA TYR A 64 -8.79 5.23 6.13
C TYR A 64 -8.15 4.58 4.90
N PHE A 65 -8.77 4.74 3.73
CA PHE A 65 -8.22 4.27 2.47
C PHE A 65 -6.84 4.85 2.17
N ASN A 66 -6.68 6.17 2.30
CA ASN A 66 -5.39 6.82 2.09
C ASN A 66 -4.31 6.25 3.03
N GLY A 67 -4.68 5.95 4.28
CA GLY A 67 -3.81 5.25 5.22
C GLY A 67 -3.40 3.86 4.72
N VAL A 68 -4.37 3.04 4.29
CA VAL A 68 -4.11 1.70 3.72
C VAL A 68 -3.12 1.78 2.54
N VAL A 69 -3.36 2.69 1.60
CA VAL A 69 -2.48 2.91 0.43
C VAL A 69 -1.05 3.25 0.87
N ILE A 70 -0.88 4.15 1.83
CA ILE A 70 0.43 4.54 2.37
C ILE A 70 1.13 3.33 3.03
N TYR A 71 0.42 2.55 3.83
CA TYR A 71 1.00 1.37 4.50
C TYR A 71 1.40 0.26 3.54
N ILE A 72 0.64 0.05 2.46
CA ILE A 72 1.03 -0.88 1.40
C ILE A 72 2.33 -0.42 0.75
N MET A 73 2.40 0.84 0.31
CA MET A 73 3.61 1.41 -0.29
C MET A 73 4.82 1.33 0.64
N TRP A 74 4.62 1.61 1.92
CA TRP A 74 5.66 1.51 2.94
C TRP A 74 6.19 0.09 3.12
N ASN A 75 5.30 -0.92 3.15
CA ASN A 75 5.72 -2.31 3.31
C ASN A 75 6.43 -2.86 2.08
N ILE A 76 6.01 -2.46 0.88
CA ILE A 76 6.74 -2.74 -0.37
C ILE A 76 8.14 -2.13 -0.31
N TRP A 77 8.26 -0.88 0.14
CA TRP A 77 9.57 -0.24 0.31
C TRP A 77 10.47 -0.97 1.32
N LYS A 78 9.93 -1.37 2.47
CA LYS A 78 10.66 -2.15 3.48
C LYS A 78 11.11 -3.52 2.95
N GLU A 79 10.30 -4.18 2.13
CA GLU A 79 10.71 -5.43 1.47
C GLU A 79 11.93 -5.17 0.58
N ARG A 80 11.87 -4.14 -0.26
CA ARG A 80 12.97 -3.81 -1.17
C ARG A 80 14.27 -3.52 -0.41
N ASN A 81 14.19 -2.77 0.68
CA ASN A 81 15.35 -2.52 1.53
C ASN A 81 15.91 -3.81 2.13
N ARG A 82 15.06 -4.72 2.60
CA ARG A 82 15.51 -6.03 3.10
C ARG A 82 16.19 -6.85 2.01
N ARG A 83 15.66 -6.81 0.79
CA ARG A 83 16.26 -7.50 -0.36
C ARG A 83 17.64 -6.96 -0.71
N ILE A 84 17.83 -5.64 -0.67
CA ILE A 84 19.11 -4.98 -1.03
C ILE A 84 20.14 -5.09 0.10
N PHE A 85 19.76 -4.72 1.32
CA PHE A 85 20.70 -4.57 2.43
C PHE A 85 20.88 -5.83 3.27
N GLN A 86 19.92 -6.77 3.21
CA GLN A 86 19.94 -8.00 4.02
C GLN A 86 19.89 -9.26 3.15
N THR A 87 19.80 -9.11 1.82
CA THR A 87 19.65 -10.23 0.87
C THR A 87 18.44 -11.13 1.19
N MET A 88 17.43 -10.56 1.86
CA MET A 88 16.21 -11.26 2.23
C MET A 88 15.06 -10.86 1.31
N ALA A 89 14.61 -11.82 0.50
CA ALA A 89 13.44 -11.67 -0.35
C ALA A 89 12.22 -12.31 0.32
N ALA A 90 11.10 -11.59 0.34
CA ALA A 90 9.82 -12.13 0.79
C ALA A 90 8.86 -12.24 -0.40
N PRO A 91 8.05 -13.31 -0.48
CA PRO A 91 7.01 -13.41 -1.50
C PRO A 91 5.89 -12.40 -1.24
N ALA A 92 5.18 -11.99 -2.29
CA ALA A 92 4.13 -10.97 -2.24
C ALA A 92 3.07 -11.22 -1.16
N PHE A 93 2.66 -12.46 -0.92
CA PHE A 93 1.67 -12.77 0.12
C PHE A 93 2.18 -12.48 1.54
N VAL A 94 3.48 -12.68 1.80
CA VAL A 94 4.10 -12.35 3.10
C VAL A 94 4.14 -10.83 3.27
N VAL A 95 4.52 -10.10 2.23
CA VAL A 95 4.54 -8.63 2.24
C VAL A 95 3.15 -8.07 2.46
N ALA A 96 2.13 -8.65 1.82
CA ALA A 96 0.73 -8.30 2.02
C ALA A 96 0.29 -8.56 3.46
N SER A 97 0.69 -9.69 4.06
CA SER A 97 0.38 -9.95 5.47
C SER A 97 1.01 -8.92 6.39
N LEU A 98 2.30 -8.62 6.21
CA LEU A 98 3.00 -7.59 6.98
C LEU A 98 2.37 -6.21 6.82
N ALA A 99 1.85 -5.90 5.63
CA ALA A 99 1.12 -4.66 5.39
C ALA A 99 -0.18 -4.61 6.19
N ARG A 100 -0.95 -5.71 6.21
CA ARG A 100 -2.18 -5.81 7.02
C ARG A 100 -1.87 -5.68 8.51
N ASP A 101 -0.91 -6.44 9.02
CA ASP A 101 -0.53 -6.42 10.44
C ASP A 101 -0.10 -5.01 10.87
N ALA A 102 0.62 -4.28 10.02
CA ALA A 102 1.01 -2.90 10.28
C ALA A 102 -0.19 -1.93 10.33
N ILE A 103 -1.16 -2.11 9.43
CA ILE A 103 -2.39 -1.31 9.40
C ILE A 103 -3.21 -1.60 10.66
N ASP A 104 -3.40 -2.87 11.03
CA ASP A 104 -4.19 -3.25 12.20
C ASP A 104 -3.52 -2.84 13.51
N THR A 105 -2.21 -3.02 13.62
CA THR A 105 -1.44 -2.53 14.78
C THR A 105 -1.60 -1.03 14.95
N HIS A 106 -1.53 -0.26 13.86
CA HIS A 106 -1.77 1.17 13.91
C HIS A 106 -3.22 1.47 14.37
N ARG A 107 -4.23 0.83 13.77
CA ARG A 107 -5.63 1.03 14.17
C ARG A 107 -5.84 0.76 15.65
N LEU A 108 -5.33 -0.37 16.16
CA LEU A 108 -5.41 -0.73 17.57
C LEU A 108 -4.70 0.29 18.45
N ALA A 109 -3.49 0.72 18.11
CA ALA A 109 -2.76 1.71 18.89
C ALA A 109 -3.49 3.06 19.00
N PHE A 110 -4.20 3.49 17.96
CA PHE A 110 -4.94 4.76 17.97
C PHE A 110 -6.39 4.63 18.45
N HIS A 111 -6.99 3.43 18.46
CA HIS A 111 -8.32 3.17 19.01
C HIS A 111 -8.29 2.75 20.50
N CYS A 112 -7.23 2.07 20.96
CA CYS A 112 -7.07 1.72 22.37
C CYS A 112 -6.72 2.91 23.27
N VAL A 113 -6.24 4.02 22.69
CA VAL A 113 -5.94 5.26 23.44
C VAL A 113 -7.20 6.13 23.62
N THR A 114 -8.35 5.73 23.07
CA THR A 114 -9.64 6.42 23.21
C THR A 114 -10.64 5.61 24.04
N VAL A 115 -10.22 5.08 25.19
CA VAL A 115 -11.16 4.65 26.24
C VAL A 115 -11.17 5.75 27.31
N PRO A 116 -12.35 6.29 27.69
CA PRO A 116 -12.47 7.41 28.64
C PRO A 116 -11.91 7.10 30.03
#